data_AF-A0A960M7N7-F1
#
_entry.id   AF-A0A960M7N7-F1
#
_cell.length_a   1.000
_cell.length_b   1.000
_cell.length_c   1.000
_cell.angle_alpha   90.00
_cell.angle_beta   90.00
_cell.angle_gamma   90.00
#
_symmetry.space_group_name_H-M   'P 1'
#
loop_
_entity.id
_entity.type
_entity.pdbx_description
1 polymer ?
#
loop_
_entity_poly.entity_id
_entity_poly.type
_entity_poly.pdbx_seq_one_letter_code
_entity_poly.pdbx_strand_id
1 'polypeptide(L)'
;AVGSMINWESPIPMTQANDTVGWKVGDPVNNRTINGNVPTYSAIRYRHWRNEALNVKNGVITRALEREVYEPTTENIERMERGLAPQVEHPVTLKMVSIELHHIPPQREGGLFDFIEVTPWEHEGMDPHRHTGGN
;
A
#
# COMPACT_ATOMS: atom_id res chain seq x y z
N ALA A 1 -14.52 -39.57 24.60
CA ALA A 1 -13.60 -38.42 24.65
C ALA A 1 -12.70 -38.52 23.44
N VAL A 2 -12.92 -37.69 22.42
CA VAL A 2 -12.07 -37.62 21.23
C VAL A 2 -11.42 -36.25 21.22
N GLY A 3 -10.09 -36.27 21.16
CA GLY A 3 -9.21 -35.17 21.45
C GLY A 3 -9.35 -34.00 20.49
N SER A 4 -9.33 -32.81 21.07
CA SER A 4 -9.05 -31.56 20.37
C SER A 4 -7.62 -31.63 19.83
N MET A 5 -7.49 -31.87 18.52
CA MET A 5 -6.25 -31.56 17.82
C MET A 5 -6.25 -30.06 17.54
N ILE A 6 -5.58 -29.31 18.41
CA ILE A 6 -5.19 -27.94 18.11
C ILE A 6 -4.15 -28.06 16.98
N ASN A 7 -4.57 -27.81 15.74
CA ASN A 7 -3.67 -27.72 14.60
C ASN A 7 -2.70 -26.55 14.87
N TRP A 8 -1.41 -26.86 15.00
CA TRP A 8 -0.32 -25.92 15.22
C TRP A 8 0.26 -25.37 13.90
N GLU A 9 -0.54 -25.39 12.83
CA GLU A 9 -0.20 -24.76 11.54
C GLU A 9 -1.17 -23.60 11.32
N SER A 10 -0.92 -22.48 11.98
CA SER A 10 -1.43 -21.20 11.47
C SER A 10 -0.38 -20.66 10.51
N PRO A 11 -0.43 -20.93 9.20
CA PRO A 11 0.38 -20.19 8.26
C PRO A 11 -0.06 -18.72 8.38
N ILE A 12 0.92 -17.85 8.42
CA ILE A 12 0.79 -16.39 8.50
C ILE A 12 -0.35 -15.93 7.57
N PRO A 13 -1.30 -15.08 8.00
CA PRO A 13 -2.51 -14.84 7.24
C PRO A 13 -2.16 -14.16 5.90
N MET A 14 -2.17 -14.95 4.82
CA MET A 14 -2.17 -14.40 3.47
C MET A 14 -3.37 -13.46 3.36
N THR A 15 -3.13 -12.22 2.96
CA THR A 15 -4.23 -11.29 2.69
C THR A 15 -5.05 -11.84 1.52
N GLN A 16 -6.38 -11.79 1.60
CA GLN A 16 -7.26 -12.45 0.63
C GLN A 16 -7.82 -11.48 -0.43
N ALA A 17 -7.89 -11.95 -1.67
CA ALA A 17 -8.58 -11.22 -2.74
C ALA A 17 -10.10 -11.35 -2.57
N ASN A 18 -10.84 -10.33 -2.99
CA ASN A 18 -12.31 -10.42 -3.05
C ASN A 18 -12.75 -11.32 -4.21
N ASP A 19 -13.98 -11.84 -4.15
CA ASP A 19 -14.59 -12.59 -5.25
C ASP A 19 -15.12 -11.69 -6.39
N THR A 20 -15.18 -10.38 -6.16
CA THR A 20 -15.59 -9.39 -7.16
C THR A 20 -14.58 -9.32 -8.31
N VAL A 21 -15.08 -9.52 -9.54
CA VAL A 21 -14.28 -9.46 -10.79
C VAL A 21 -14.28 -8.06 -11.36
N GLY A 22 -13.09 -7.60 -11.76
CA GLY A 22 -12.89 -6.26 -12.28
C GLY A 22 -12.69 -5.24 -11.17
N TRP A 23 -12.03 -4.14 -11.55
CA TRP A 23 -11.76 -3.03 -10.66
C TRP A 23 -11.88 -1.73 -11.45
N LYS A 24 -12.53 -0.73 -10.84
CA LYS A 24 -12.53 0.68 -11.26
C LYS A 24 -12.14 1.56 -10.06
N VAL A 25 -11.81 2.81 -10.33
CA VAL A 25 -11.47 3.78 -9.28
C VAL A 25 -12.61 3.88 -8.27
N GLY A 26 -12.26 3.80 -6.98
CA GLY A 26 -13.18 3.73 -5.84
C GLY A 26 -13.44 2.32 -5.33
N ASP A 27 -13.19 1.27 -6.14
CA ASP A 27 -13.38 -0.11 -5.70
C ASP A 27 -12.25 -0.57 -4.77
N PRO A 28 -12.48 -1.58 -3.90
CA PRO A 28 -11.44 -2.19 -3.09
C PRO A 28 -10.25 -2.68 -3.92
N VAL A 29 -9.02 -2.36 -3.48
CA VAL A 29 -7.79 -2.68 -4.22
C VAL A 29 -7.57 -4.18 -4.43
N ASN A 30 -8.15 -5.01 -3.55
CA ASN A 30 -8.07 -6.47 -3.56
C ASN A 30 -9.15 -7.15 -4.42
N ASN A 31 -9.98 -6.40 -5.17
CA ASN A 31 -10.84 -7.00 -6.21
C ASN A 31 -10.01 -7.74 -7.26
N ARG A 32 -10.56 -8.80 -7.86
CA ARG A 32 -9.89 -9.54 -8.92
C ARG A 32 -9.71 -8.70 -10.17
N THR A 33 -8.74 -9.07 -11.00
CA THR A 33 -8.62 -8.50 -12.36
C THR A 33 -9.88 -8.82 -13.18
N ILE A 34 -10.04 -8.17 -14.34
CA ILE A 34 -11.17 -8.46 -15.26
C ILE A 34 -11.21 -9.92 -15.71
N ASN A 35 -10.06 -10.61 -15.69
CA ASN A 35 -9.94 -12.03 -16.01
C ASN A 35 -10.11 -12.95 -14.78
N GLY A 36 -10.52 -12.41 -13.63
CA GLY A 36 -10.72 -13.19 -12.39
C GLY A 36 -9.42 -13.52 -11.61
N ASN A 37 -8.25 -13.11 -12.10
CA ASN A 37 -6.98 -13.36 -11.41
C ASN A 37 -6.80 -12.47 -10.17
N VAL A 38 -6.04 -12.96 -9.19
CA VAL A 38 -5.53 -12.15 -8.06
C VAL A 38 -4.65 -11.02 -8.63
N PRO A 39 -4.83 -9.76 -8.23
CA PRO A 39 -4.02 -8.66 -8.74
C PRO A 39 -2.58 -8.74 -8.23
N THR A 40 -1.61 -8.33 -9.06
CA THR A 40 -0.21 -8.21 -8.66
C THR A 40 0.00 -7.01 -7.73
N TYR A 41 1.13 -6.98 -7.01
CA TYR A 41 1.50 -5.81 -6.20
C TYR A 41 1.52 -4.50 -7.01
N SER A 42 2.04 -4.53 -8.24
CA SER A 42 2.02 -3.35 -9.12
C SER A 42 0.60 -2.86 -9.43
N ALA A 43 -0.36 -3.78 -9.63
CA ALA A 43 -1.76 -3.43 -9.82
C ALA A 43 -2.35 -2.84 -8.53
N ILE A 44 -2.06 -3.41 -7.36
CA ILE A 44 -2.54 -2.92 -6.07
C ILE A 44 -2.03 -1.51 -5.79
N ARG A 45 -0.73 -1.27 -5.95
CA ARG A 45 -0.14 0.07 -5.81
C ARG A 45 -0.80 1.09 -6.74
N TYR A 46 -0.99 0.72 -8.02
CA TYR A 46 -1.69 1.58 -8.97
C TYR A 46 -3.11 1.92 -8.52
N ARG A 47 -3.87 0.91 -8.08
CA ARG A 47 -5.27 1.07 -7.63
C ARG A 47 -5.37 1.91 -6.36
N HIS A 48 -4.48 1.66 -5.40
CA HIS A 48 -4.41 2.39 -4.15
C HIS A 48 -4.26 3.88 -4.40
N TRP A 49 -3.24 4.31 -5.17
CA TRP A 49 -3.03 5.74 -5.43
C TRP A 49 -4.18 6.38 -6.20
N ARG A 50 -4.84 5.67 -7.12
CA ARG A 50 -6.03 6.21 -7.80
C ARG A 50 -7.22 6.38 -6.87
N ASN A 51 -7.41 5.46 -5.92
CA ASN A 51 -8.44 5.59 -4.89
C ASN A 51 -8.11 6.74 -3.94
N GLU A 52 -6.84 6.88 -3.57
CA GLU A 52 -6.36 7.98 -2.73
C GLU A 52 -6.65 9.34 -3.40
N ALA A 53 -6.31 9.49 -4.69
CA ALA A 53 -6.66 10.70 -5.46
C ALA A 53 -8.16 11.00 -5.44
N LEU A 54 -9.01 9.99 -5.66
CA LEU A 54 -10.47 10.16 -5.63
C LEU A 54 -10.93 10.66 -4.25
N ASN A 55 -10.43 10.05 -3.18
CA ASN A 55 -10.78 10.42 -1.80
C ASN A 55 -10.37 11.86 -1.49
N VAL A 56 -9.12 12.23 -1.78
CA VAL A 56 -8.60 13.59 -1.57
C VAL A 56 -9.41 14.62 -2.35
N LYS A 57 -9.73 14.34 -3.62
CA LYS A 57 -10.56 15.24 -4.44
C LYS A 57 -12.00 15.38 -3.93
N ASN A 58 -12.51 14.36 -3.24
CA ASN A 58 -13.81 14.39 -2.58
C ASN A 58 -13.76 15.03 -1.17
N GLY A 59 -12.60 15.55 -0.75
CA GLY A 59 -12.42 16.21 0.55
C GLY A 59 -12.32 15.24 1.73
N VAL A 60 -12.00 13.96 1.49
CA VAL A 60 -11.81 12.97 2.55
C VAL A 60 -10.40 13.13 3.14
N ILE A 61 -10.32 13.20 4.47
CA ILE A 61 -9.05 13.08 5.20
C ILE A 61 -8.69 11.59 5.24
N THR A 62 -7.71 11.21 4.42
CA THR A 62 -7.22 9.82 4.34
C THR A 62 -6.21 9.55 5.45
N ARG A 63 -5.83 8.28 5.64
CA ARG A 63 -4.82 7.91 6.65
C ARG A 63 -3.46 8.54 6.38
N ALA A 64 -3.06 8.63 5.11
CA ALA A 64 -1.82 9.27 4.71
C ALA A 64 -1.83 10.78 5.02
N LEU A 65 -2.96 11.46 4.83
CA LEU A 65 -3.12 12.88 5.20
C LEU A 65 -3.21 13.09 6.70
N GLU A 66 -3.93 12.24 7.44
CA GLU A 66 -4.00 12.29 8.92
C GLU A 66 -2.61 12.12 9.56
N ARG A 67 -1.73 11.34 8.91
CA ARG A 67 -0.35 11.12 9.34
C ARG A 67 0.66 12.08 8.70
N GLU A 68 0.21 13.03 7.89
CA GLU A 68 1.07 14.02 7.22
C GLU A 68 2.20 13.38 6.39
N VAL A 69 1.94 12.21 5.78
CA VAL A 69 2.94 11.46 4.99
C VAL A 69 3.29 12.21 3.69
N TYR A 70 2.34 12.98 3.15
CA TYR A 70 2.54 13.87 2.02
C TYR A 70 1.52 15.03 2.05
N GLU A 71 1.80 16.09 1.30
CA GLU A 71 0.88 17.22 1.11
C GLU A 71 0.01 17.05 -0.15
N PRO A 72 -1.32 17.31 -0.10
CA PRO A 72 -2.25 17.13 -1.22
C PRO A 72 -2.17 18.28 -2.24
N THR A 73 -0.96 18.54 -2.75
CA THR A 73 -0.73 19.52 -3.82
C THR A 73 -1.35 19.06 -5.14
N THR A 74 -1.61 19.98 -6.06
CA THR A 74 -2.10 19.67 -7.41
C THR A 74 -1.20 18.63 -8.11
N GLU A 75 0.12 18.79 -8.02
CA GLU A 75 1.07 17.86 -8.62
C GLU A 75 0.96 16.45 -8.02
N ASN A 76 0.85 16.34 -6.69
CA ASN A 76 0.68 15.04 -6.04
C ASN A 76 -0.66 14.37 -6.40
N ILE A 77 -1.74 15.15 -6.49
CA ILE A 77 -3.04 14.67 -6.93
C ILE A 77 -2.94 14.14 -8.38
N GLU A 78 -2.34 14.89 -9.31
CA GLU A 78 -2.16 14.48 -10.72
C GLU A 78 -1.28 13.22 -10.88
N ARG A 79 -0.31 13.02 -9.99
CA ARG A 79 0.48 11.77 -9.94
C ARG A 79 -0.39 10.60 -9.49
N MET A 80 -1.14 10.79 -8.40
CA MET A 80 -2.01 9.75 -7.84
C MET A 80 -3.15 9.36 -8.80
N GLU A 81 -3.71 10.31 -9.55
CA GLU A 81 -4.70 10.02 -10.60
C GLU A 81 -4.17 9.10 -11.70
N ARG A 82 -2.85 9.12 -11.95
CA ARG A 82 -2.14 8.21 -12.87
C ARG A 82 -1.68 6.91 -12.20
N GLY A 83 -2.02 6.69 -10.93
CA GLY A 83 -1.61 5.54 -10.13
C GLY A 83 -0.13 5.58 -9.70
N LEU A 84 0.47 6.77 -9.71
CA LEU A 84 1.82 7.00 -9.18
C LEU A 84 1.71 7.51 -7.74
N ALA A 85 2.66 7.09 -6.90
CA ALA A 85 2.75 7.61 -5.55
C ALA A 85 2.96 9.14 -5.56
N PRO A 86 2.37 9.86 -4.58
CA PRO A 86 2.75 11.23 -4.32
C PRO A 86 4.23 11.29 -3.94
N GLN A 87 4.80 12.49 -4.02
CA GLN A 87 6.18 12.75 -3.64
C GLN A 87 6.24 13.73 -2.48
N VAL A 88 7.31 13.58 -1.71
CA VAL A 88 7.68 14.43 -0.59
C VAL A 88 9.15 14.80 -0.76
N GLU A 89 9.52 16.00 -0.30
CA GLU A 89 10.93 16.40 -0.24
C GLU A 89 11.61 15.68 0.93
N HIS A 90 12.74 15.04 0.68
CA HIS A 90 13.53 14.42 1.73
C HIS A 90 14.14 15.50 2.65
N PRO A 91 14.00 15.41 3.99
CA PRO A 91 14.35 16.51 4.91
C PRO A 91 15.83 16.92 4.90
N VAL A 92 16.73 15.96 4.63
CA VAL A 92 18.19 16.23 4.55
C VAL A 92 18.67 16.51 3.11
N THR A 93 18.36 15.64 2.16
CA THR A 93 18.91 15.72 0.80
C THR A 93 18.16 16.67 -0.12
N LEU A 94 16.97 17.15 0.30
CA LEU A 94 16.06 17.99 -0.47
C LEU A 94 15.64 17.39 -1.83
N LYS A 95 15.83 16.08 -2.00
CA LYS A 95 15.39 15.37 -3.21
C LYS A 95 13.93 15.00 -3.08
N MET A 96 13.16 15.18 -4.16
CA MET A 96 11.82 14.63 -4.24
C MET A 96 11.88 13.10 -4.31
N VAL A 97 11.25 12.45 -3.34
CA VAL A 97 11.16 10.99 -3.24
C VAL A 97 9.69 10.57 -3.19
N SER A 98 9.39 9.37 -3.67
CA SER A 98 8.02 8.85 -3.67
C SER A 98 7.66 8.21 -2.33
N ILE A 99 6.41 8.39 -1.92
CA ILE A 99 5.83 7.64 -0.81
C ILE A 99 5.78 6.14 -1.14
N GLU A 100 6.02 5.32 -0.13
CA GLU A 100 6.12 3.87 -0.19
C GLU A 100 4.95 3.20 0.55
N LEU A 101 4.72 1.92 0.26
CA LEU A 101 3.71 1.10 0.94
C LEU A 101 4.42 -0.01 1.73
N HIS A 102 4.32 0.05 3.05
CA HIS A 102 4.87 -0.96 3.95
C HIS A 102 3.81 -2.03 4.26
N HIS A 103 4.11 -3.30 3.99
CA HIS A 103 3.14 -4.40 4.10
C HIS A 103 3.15 -5.03 5.48
N ILE A 104 1.97 -5.24 6.05
CA ILE A 104 1.77 -5.91 7.33
C ILE A 104 0.63 -6.93 7.15
N PRO A 105 0.90 -8.24 7.04
CA PRO A 105 2.21 -8.89 7.17
C PRO A 105 3.17 -8.60 6.00
N PRO A 106 4.48 -8.90 6.14
CA PRO A 106 5.45 -8.73 5.05
C PRO A 106 5.07 -9.53 3.79
N GLN A 107 5.49 -9.05 2.61
CA GLN A 107 5.20 -9.73 1.33
C GLN A 107 5.73 -11.16 1.26
N ARG A 108 6.91 -11.43 1.84
CA ARG A 108 7.51 -12.77 1.90
C ARG A 108 6.68 -13.76 2.73
N GLU A 109 5.77 -13.24 3.56
CA GLU A 109 4.86 -14.00 4.43
C GLU A 109 3.41 -13.96 3.90
N GLY A 110 3.21 -13.46 2.68
CA GLY A 110 1.91 -13.46 2.00
C GLY A 110 1.07 -12.19 2.18
N GLY A 111 1.62 -11.12 2.75
CA GLY A 111 0.93 -9.84 2.80
C GLY A 111 0.95 -9.11 1.47
N LEU A 112 -0.22 -8.74 0.98
CA LEU A 112 -0.38 -8.14 -0.35
C LEU A 112 -1.38 -6.97 -0.37
N PHE A 113 -2.46 -7.07 0.41
CA PHE A 113 -3.54 -6.06 0.44
C PHE A 113 -3.50 -5.14 1.67
N ASP A 114 -2.84 -5.58 2.74
CA ASP A 114 -2.75 -4.85 3.99
C ASP A 114 -1.39 -4.15 4.06
N PHE A 115 -1.43 -2.82 3.98
CA PHE A 115 -0.25 -1.98 4.00
C PHE A 115 -0.58 -0.59 4.56
N ILE A 116 0.48 0.14 4.93
CA ILE A 116 0.42 1.53 5.35
C ILE A 116 1.32 2.38 4.47
N GLU A 117 0.93 3.63 4.25
CA GLU A 117 1.74 4.62 3.54
C GLU A 117 2.85 5.13 4.46
N VAL A 118 4.06 5.19 3.93
CA VAL A 118 5.24 5.62 4.69
C VAL A 118 6.18 6.39 3.78
N THR A 119 6.85 7.38 4.34
CA THR A 119 8.00 8.00 3.68
C THR A 119 9.17 7.00 3.59
N PRO A 120 10.11 7.17 2.65
CA PRO A 120 11.24 6.25 2.52
C PRO A 120 12.09 6.12 3.81
N TRP A 121 12.25 7.20 4.58
CA TRP A 121 13.03 7.20 5.82
C TRP A 121 12.25 6.60 7.01
N GLU A 122 10.92 6.79 7.08
CA GLU A 122 10.10 6.02 8.04
C GLU A 122 10.20 4.53 7.73
N HIS A 123 10.12 4.17 6.46
CA HIS A 123 10.18 2.77 6.04
C HIS A 123 11.56 2.15 6.32
N GLU A 124 12.65 2.91 6.19
CA GLU A 124 13.99 2.50 6.65
C GLU A 124 14.05 2.25 8.15
N GLY A 125 13.40 3.08 8.96
CA GLY A 125 13.30 2.86 10.41
C GLY A 125 12.43 1.65 10.79
N MET A 126 11.48 1.24 9.94
CA MET A 126 10.56 0.13 10.19
C MET A 126 11.05 -1.23 9.69
N ASP A 127 11.82 -1.29 8.61
CA ASP A 127 12.27 -2.56 8.02
C ASP A 127 13.77 -2.81 8.29
N PRO A 128 14.12 -3.72 9.22
CA PRO A 128 15.50 -4.09 9.52
C PRO A 128 16.26 -4.69 8.32
N HIS A 129 15.57 -5.12 7.27
CA HIS A 129 16.16 -5.72 6.07
C HIS A 129 16.45 -4.69 4.97
N ARG A 130 16.09 -3.41 5.17
CA ARG A 130 16.43 -2.34 4.24
C ARG A 130 17.89 -1.93 4.44
N HIS A 131 18.78 -2.53 3.67
CA HIS A 131 20.17 -2.05 3.56
C HIS A 131 20.18 -0.79 2.69
N THR A 132 19.99 0.40 3.28
CA THR A 132 20.49 1.62 2.64
C THR A 132 21.99 1.43 2.55
N GLY A 133 22.51 1.32 1.33
CA GLY A 133 23.93 1.06 1.08
C GLY A 133 24.79 2.18 1.66
N GLY A 134 25.15 2.05 2.93
CA GLY A 134 26.19 2.84 3.57
C GLY A 134 27.52 2.45 2.97
N ASN A 135 28.00 3.27 2.05
CA ASN A 135 29.42 3.43 1.73
C ASN A 135 29.83 4.85 2.12
#